data_AF-A0ABD5N8D0-F1
#
_entry.id   AF-A0ABD5N8D0-F1
#
_cell.length_a   1.000
_cell.length_b   1.000
_cell.length_c   1.000
_cell.angle_alpha   90.00
_cell.angle_beta   90.00
_cell.angle_gamma   90.00
#
_symmetry.space_group_name_H-M   'P 1'
#
loop_
_entity.id
_entity.type
_entity.pdbx_description
1 polymer ?
#
loop_
_entity_poly.entity_id
_entity_poly.type
_entity_poly.pdbx_seq_one_letter_code
_entity_poly.pdbx_strand_id
1 'polypeptide(L)'
;CAAMLVKISTPLYFIGPLSFIIYSLATGRRHDSMFRKKEASWYLVTLLLLFFMLAWYASNWEHVYDFVRQDTRRYRMNDLGLVVHYWATSLNAAFFSSHGEWILLPLMIGGLAASKSRCRDKCSIIGIMSAIQIAAVMTVLTLSSIDLVDRYLYAMLPYFSILIAWSLSRIDKQAVTCIVLGIFFAQYAMVSLSSLGYARLRDPEYLWLRQVDRKGHERALIRRIIEVTCKKESNSLTVISVIRHWLNPPSIIYERYKHDPSSVAECSYELLGLIDEHELGVYDPGKWDAREKISASLRSNATYFITMRWDDLPLPLQENSLSLSSWTLMHHDPRLDHIGFDDANVSIFKTRIEDPADNMMIPEGEFFDTYRTSWRTVTKHTYQ
;
A
#
# COMPACT_ATOMS: atom_id res chain seq x y z
N CYS A 1 9.70 10.24 -10.56
CA CYS A 1 10.84 10.03 -9.63
C CYS A 1 10.71 10.79 -8.31
N ALA A 2 10.27 12.06 -8.28
CA ALA A 2 10.13 12.82 -7.02
C ALA A 2 9.19 12.17 -5.99
N ALA A 3 8.13 11.48 -6.41
CA ALA A 3 7.20 10.76 -5.51
C ALA A 3 7.85 9.61 -4.73
N MET A 4 8.97 9.04 -5.20
CA MET A 4 9.70 8.03 -4.42
C MET A 4 10.50 8.65 -3.27
N LEU A 5 10.97 9.90 -3.40
CA LEU A 5 11.76 10.59 -2.37
C LEU A 5 10.96 10.97 -1.13
N VAL A 6 9.63 11.09 -1.26
CA VAL A 6 8.72 11.47 -0.17
C VAL A 6 8.41 10.31 0.77
N LYS A 7 8.69 9.05 0.38
CA LYS A 7 8.43 7.90 1.25
C LYS A 7 9.38 7.93 2.44
N ILE A 8 8.87 7.75 3.65
CA ILE A 8 9.65 7.77 4.90
C ILE A 8 10.84 6.80 4.90
N SER A 9 10.79 5.74 4.10
CA SER A 9 11.89 4.80 3.92
C SER A 9 13.04 5.31 3.05
N THR A 10 12.89 6.43 2.31
CA THR A 10 13.91 7.00 1.41
C THR A 10 15.32 7.13 2.01
N PRO A 11 15.52 7.56 3.27
CA PRO A 11 16.86 7.71 3.85
C PRO A 11 17.58 6.38 3.98
N LEU A 12 16.84 5.30 4.25
CA LEU A 12 17.40 3.96 4.41
C LEU A 12 18.08 3.50 3.12
N TYR A 13 17.61 3.92 1.93
CA TYR A 13 18.22 3.53 0.64
C TYR A 13 19.63 4.10 0.43
N PHE A 14 20.00 5.18 1.14
CA PHE A 14 21.28 5.85 0.95
C PHE A 14 22.37 5.40 1.93
N ILE A 15 22.01 4.70 3.01
CA ILE A 15 22.98 4.25 4.02
C ILE A 15 23.99 3.27 3.42
N GLY A 16 23.54 2.34 2.57
CA GLY A 16 24.43 1.39 1.88
C GLY A 16 25.47 2.10 0.99
N PRO A 17 25.04 2.88 -0.01
CA PRO A 17 25.95 3.65 -0.86
C PRO A 17 26.89 4.57 -0.06
N LEU A 18 26.39 5.25 0.97
CA LEU A 18 27.19 6.12 1.83
C LEU A 18 28.27 5.34 2.59
N SER A 19 27.91 4.20 3.19
CA SER A 19 28.85 3.34 3.91
C SER A 19 29.95 2.85 2.98
N PHE A 20 29.61 2.51 1.73
CA PHE A 20 30.59 2.13 0.72
C PHE A 20 31.54 3.28 0.37
N ILE A 21 31.03 4.49 0.18
CA ILE A 21 31.84 5.68 -0.10
C ILE A 21 32.81 5.94 1.05
N ILE A 22 32.32 5.99 2.28
CA ILE A 22 33.16 6.20 3.47
C ILE A 22 34.24 5.12 3.56
N TYR A 23 33.88 3.85 3.38
CA TYR A 23 34.84 2.74 3.40
C TYR A 23 35.89 2.86 2.27
N SER A 24 35.47 3.23 1.07
CA SER A 24 36.36 3.41 -0.09
C SER A 24 37.36 4.54 0.13
N LEU A 25 36.92 5.65 0.72
CA LEU A 25 37.76 6.79 1.07
C LEU A 25 38.74 6.43 2.20
N ALA A 26 38.23 5.77 3.26
CA ALA A 26 39.03 5.39 4.42
C ALA A 26 40.13 4.36 4.09
N THR A 27 39.91 3.50 3.10
CA THR A 27 40.89 2.47 2.73
C THR A 27 42.00 2.95 1.79
N GLY A 28 41.93 4.18 1.27
CA GLY A 28 43.06 4.93 0.70
C GLY A 28 43.91 4.23 -0.38
N ARG A 29 43.40 3.20 -1.06
CA ARG A 29 44.21 2.40 -1.99
C ARG A 29 44.49 3.17 -3.28
N ARG A 30 45.75 3.11 -3.73
CA ARG A 30 46.24 3.62 -5.03
C ARG A 30 45.51 2.91 -6.19
N HIS A 31 44.31 3.36 -6.52
CA HIS A 31 43.65 2.98 -7.77
C HIS A 31 44.27 3.75 -8.93
N ASP A 32 44.32 3.08 -10.07
CA ASP A 32 44.85 3.59 -11.32
C ASP A 32 44.22 4.95 -11.69
N SER A 33 45.04 5.89 -12.17
CA SER A 33 44.67 7.32 -12.23
C SER A 33 43.42 7.61 -13.08
N MET A 34 43.14 6.74 -14.06
CA MET A 34 41.99 6.82 -14.96
C MET A 34 40.70 6.28 -14.31
N PHE A 35 40.81 5.22 -13.49
CA PHE A 35 39.70 4.69 -12.70
C PHE A 35 39.22 5.71 -11.65
N ARG A 36 40.18 6.45 -11.06
CA ARG A 36 39.92 7.47 -10.04
C ARG A 36 39.01 8.61 -10.51
N LYS A 37 39.09 9.02 -11.78
CA LYS A 37 38.25 10.12 -12.31
C LYS A 37 36.79 9.71 -12.49
N LYS A 38 36.54 8.49 -12.99
CA LYS A 38 35.17 7.97 -13.16
C LYS A 38 34.52 7.67 -11.80
N GLU A 39 35.25 7.07 -10.88
CA GLU A 39 34.76 6.83 -9.51
C GLU A 39 34.49 8.13 -8.76
N ALA A 40 35.36 9.15 -8.90
CA ALA A 40 35.15 10.45 -8.27
C ALA A 40 33.85 11.13 -8.74
N SER A 41 33.49 11.00 -10.03
CA SER A 41 32.20 11.50 -10.53
C SER A 41 31.03 10.79 -9.87
N TRP A 42 31.08 9.47 -9.73
CA TRP A 42 30.01 8.70 -9.07
C TRP A 42 29.92 9.01 -7.58
N TYR A 43 31.04 9.19 -6.89
CA TYR A 43 31.07 9.62 -5.49
C TYR A 43 30.48 11.01 -5.32
N LEU A 44 30.84 11.97 -6.19
CA LEU A 44 30.28 13.30 -6.16
C LEU A 44 28.76 13.28 -6.38
N VAL A 45 28.29 12.54 -7.39
CA VAL A 45 26.85 12.38 -7.66
C VAL A 45 26.14 11.78 -6.45
N THR A 46 26.70 10.75 -5.84
CA THR A 46 26.10 10.09 -4.66
C THR A 46 26.09 11.02 -3.45
N LEU A 47 27.16 11.77 -3.21
CA LEU A 47 27.24 12.76 -2.13
C LEU A 47 26.24 13.90 -2.34
N LEU A 48 26.09 14.39 -3.57
CA LEU A 48 25.08 15.41 -3.90
C LEU A 48 23.67 14.87 -3.67
N LEU A 49 23.36 13.67 -4.14
CA LEU A 49 22.06 13.02 -3.91
C LEU A 49 21.77 12.86 -2.42
N LEU A 50 22.78 12.43 -1.64
CA LEU A 50 22.66 12.32 -0.19
C LEU A 50 22.41 13.69 0.45
N PHE A 51 23.16 14.71 0.05
CA PHE A 51 23.00 16.07 0.56
C PHE A 51 21.59 16.61 0.31
N PHE A 52 21.10 16.51 -0.94
CA PHE A 52 19.74 16.95 -1.28
C PHE A 52 18.67 16.16 -0.52
N MET A 53 18.86 14.86 -0.33
CA MET A 53 17.96 14.03 0.46
C MET A 53 17.94 14.45 1.93
N LEU A 54 19.11 14.58 2.56
CA LEU A 54 19.21 15.02 3.96
C LEU A 54 18.64 16.43 4.15
N ALA A 55 18.92 17.36 3.23
CA ALA A 55 18.37 18.70 3.26
C ALA A 55 16.83 18.68 3.16
N TRP A 56 16.27 17.83 2.30
CA TRP A 56 14.82 17.65 2.20
C TRP A 56 14.24 17.10 3.51
N TYR A 57 14.83 16.05 4.08
CA TYR A 57 14.36 15.47 5.35
C TYR A 57 14.48 16.44 6.53
N ALA A 58 15.57 17.20 6.61
CA ALA A 58 15.74 18.22 7.64
C ALA A 58 14.67 19.31 7.51
N SER A 59 14.37 19.76 6.28
CA SER A 59 13.33 20.76 6.02
C SER A 59 11.90 20.25 6.22
N ASN A 60 11.68 18.94 6.18
CA ASN A 60 10.35 18.32 6.26
C ASN A 60 10.20 17.41 7.49
N TRP A 61 11.10 17.51 8.48
CA TRP A 61 11.15 16.58 9.61
C TRP A 61 9.85 16.57 10.42
N GLU A 62 9.26 17.74 10.65
CA GLU A 62 7.98 17.86 11.39
C GLU A 62 6.86 17.09 10.68
N HIS A 63 6.69 17.28 9.36
CA HIS A 63 5.70 16.55 8.57
C HIS A 63 5.95 15.04 8.54
N VAL A 64 7.21 14.63 8.42
CA VAL A 64 7.61 13.21 8.47
C VAL A 64 7.29 12.61 9.83
N TYR A 65 7.65 13.31 10.91
CA TYR A 65 7.40 12.87 12.28
C TYR A 65 5.91 12.79 12.58
N ASP A 66 5.13 13.80 12.19
CA ASP A 66 3.69 13.82 12.39
C ASP A 66 3.00 12.71 11.60
N PHE A 67 3.43 12.45 10.36
CA PHE A 67 2.95 11.32 9.58
C PHE A 67 3.24 10.01 10.32
N VAL A 68 4.50 9.74 10.71
CA VAL A 68 4.87 8.51 11.41
C VAL A 68 4.08 8.36 12.71
N ARG A 69 3.91 9.45 13.46
CA ARG A 69 3.18 9.46 14.73
C ARG A 69 1.68 9.18 14.55
N GLN A 70 1.07 9.70 13.49
CA GLN A 70 -0.34 9.46 13.19
C GLN A 70 -0.55 8.01 12.70
N ASP A 71 0.36 7.51 11.88
CA ASP A 71 0.28 6.18 11.27
C ASP A 71 0.51 5.06 12.31
N THR A 72 1.55 5.21 13.14
CA THR A 72 1.88 4.24 14.22
C THR A 72 0.80 4.13 15.30
N ARG A 73 -0.09 5.11 15.43
CA ARG A 73 -1.22 5.06 16.38
C ARG A 73 -2.43 4.31 15.84
N ARG A 74 -2.59 4.18 14.52
CA ARG A 74 -3.78 3.58 13.92
C ARG A 74 -3.75 2.06 13.89
N TYR A 75 -2.56 1.45 13.82
CA TYR A 75 -2.43 0.01 13.64
C TYR A 75 -1.31 -0.53 14.52
N ARG A 76 -1.60 -0.78 15.80
CA ARG A 76 -0.69 -1.50 16.68
C ARG A 76 -1.16 -2.94 16.80
N MET A 77 -0.54 -3.84 16.03
CA MET A 77 -0.72 -5.26 16.28
C MET A 77 0.04 -5.64 17.55
N ASN A 78 -0.65 -6.31 18.47
CA ASN A 78 -0.04 -6.76 19.74
C ASN A 78 0.72 -8.09 19.57
N ASP A 79 0.63 -8.75 18.42
CA ASP A 79 1.28 -10.03 18.14
C ASP A 79 2.46 -9.87 17.18
N LEU A 80 3.66 -9.80 17.75
CA LEU A 80 4.91 -9.72 17.00
C LEU A 80 5.13 -10.94 16.10
N GLY A 81 4.69 -12.13 16.53
CA GLY A 81 4.85 -13.37 15.77
C GLY A 81 4.04 -13.35 14.48
N LEU A 82 2.80 -12.85 14.55
CA LEU A 82 1.94 -12.65 13.38
C LEU A 82 2.57 -11.66 12.39
N VAL A 83 3.10 -10.53 12.89
CA VAL A 83 3.75 -9.50 12.05
C VAL A 83 5.00 -10.06 11.35
N VAL A 84 5.84 -10.81 12.07
CA VAL A 84 7.02 -11.47 11.47
C VAL A 84 6.60 -12.50 10.42
N HIS A 85 5.58 -13.31 10.70
CA HIS A 85 5.07 -14.29 9.75
C HIS A 85 4.54 -13.61 8.48
N TYR A 86 3.74 -12.55 8.63
CA TYR A 86 3.24 -11.75 7.52
C TYR A 86 4.38 -11.19 6.67
N TRP A 87 5.39 -10.57 7.28
CA TRP A 87 6.50 -10.02 6.49
C TRP A 87 7.33 -11.13 5.82
N ALA A 88 7.46 -12.31 6.43
CA ALA A 88 8.14 -13.43 5.81
C ALA A 88 7.38 -13.98 4.59
N THR A 89 6.06 -14.15 4.69
CA THR A 89 5.21 -14.60 3.57
C THR A 89 5.18 -13.55 2.46
N SER A 90 5.05 -12.28 2.82
CA SER A 90 5.05 -11.15 1.89
C SER A 90 6.40 -10.97 1.20
N LEU A 91 7.51 -11.19 1.91
CA LEU A 91 8.86 -11.20 1.32
C LEU A 91 9.00 -12.33 0.30
N ASN A 92 8.48 -13.52 0.62
CA ASN A 92 8.48 -14.65 -0.30
C ASN A 92 7.68 -14.33 -1.57
N ALA A 93 6.45 -13.82 -1.40
CA ALA A 93 5.60 -13.42 -2.51
C ALA A 93 6.23 -12.31 -3.37
N ALA A 94 6.81 -11.28 -2.73
CA ALA A 94 7.35 -10.11 -3.42
C ALA A 94 8.66 -10.37 -4.19
N PHE A 95 9.56 -11.18 -3.64
CA PHE A 95 10.91 -11.37 -4.19
C PHE A 95 11.14 -12.74 -4.81
N PHE A 96 10.43 -13.75 -4.35
CA PHE A 96 10.70 -15.13 -4.71
C PHE A 96 9.55 -15.81 -5.46
N SER A 97 8.46 -15.09 -5.78
CA SER A 97 7.30 -15.47 -6.63
C SER A 97 7.42 -16.85 -7.26
N SER A 98 6.56 -17.82 -6.89
CA SER A 98 6.39 -19.24 -7.34
C SER A 98 7.58 -20.04 -7.94
N HIS A 99 8.47 -19.43 -8.71
CA HIS A 99 9.69 -19.98 -9.30
C HIS A 99 11.00 -19.24 -8.96
N GLY A 100 10.95 -18.01 -8.43
CA GLY A 100 12.15 -17.21 -8.12
C GLY A 100 12.99 -17.80 -6.98
N GLU A 101 12.34 -18.46 -6.02
CA GLU A 101 12.96 -19.15 -4.88
C GLU A 101 14.05 -20.14 -5.32
N TRP A 102 13.75 -20.94 -6.35
CA TRP A 102 14.61 -22.00 -6.87
C TRP A 102 15.90 -21.50 -7.49
N ILE A 103 15.98 -20.21 -7.84
CA ILE A 103 17.16 -19.61 -8.46
C ILE A 103 17.90 -18.75 -7.44
N LEU A 104 17.18 -17.88 -6.72
CA LEU A 104 17.79 -16.93 -5.81
C LEU A 104 18.36 -17.61 -4.57
N LEU A 105 17.67 -18.58 -3.97
CA LEU A 105 18.14 -19.24 -2.75
C LEU A 105 19.43 -20.05 -3.01
N PRO A 106 19.52 -20.91 -4.05
CA PRO A 106 20.77 -21.62 -4.36
C PRO A 106 21.89 -20.67 -4.78
N LEU A 107 21.58 -19.57 -5.45
CA LEU A 107 22.57 -18.56 -5.82
C LEU A 107 23.21 -17.92 -4.58
N MET A 108 22.38 -17.54 -3.60
CA MET A 108 22.84 -16.96 -2.33
C MET A 108 23.64 -17.96 -1.50
N ILE A 109 23.17 -19.21 -1.38
CA ILE A 109 23.89 -20.29 -0.69
C ILE A 109 25.22 -20.59 -1.39
N GLY A 110 25.22 -20.64 -2.73
CA GLY A 110 26.42 -20.86 -3.55
C GLY A 110 27.44 -19.74 -3.37
N GLY A 111 26.99 -18.48 -3.35
CA GLY A 111 27.83 -17.32 -3.04
C GLY A 111 28.47 -17.39 -1.65
N LEU A 112 27.69 -17.76 -0.63
CA LEU A 112 28.19 -17.97 0.75
C LEU A 112 29.19 -19.11 0.83
N ALA A 113 28.90 -20.25 0.21
CA ALA A 113 29.80 -21.41 0.17
C ALA A 113 31.13 -21.08 -0.53
N ALA A 114 31.07 -20.39 -1.67
CA ALA A 114 32.24 -19.92 -2.40
C ALA A 114 33.05 -18.86 -1.61
N SER A 115 32.39 -18.10 -0.73
CA SER A 115 33.03 -17.06 0.08
C SER A 115 33.94 -17.60 1.20
N LYS A 116 33.82 -18.88 1.60
CA LYS A 116 34.62 -19.45 2.71
C LYS A 116 36.14 -19.39 2.49
N SER A 117 36.60 -19.18 1.26
CA SER A 117 38.02 -19.10 0.90
C SER A 117 38.59 -17.67 0.80
N ARG A 118 37.77 -16.61 0.87
CA ARG A 118 38.18 -15.21 0.56
C ARG A 118 37.57 -14.14 1.48
N CYS A 119 37.54 -14.37 2.79
CA CYS A 119 36.85 -13.50 3.78
C CYS A 119 37.32 -12.04 3.90
N ARG A 120 38.44 -11.61 3.29
CA ARG A 120 38.99 -10.25 3.45
C ARG A 120 38.84 -9.33 2.23
N ASP A 121 38.10 -9.76 1.22
CA ASP A 121 37.92 -8.99 0.00
C ASP A 121 36.77 -7.96 0.14
N LYS A 122 36.93 -6.77 -0.46
CA LYS A 122 36.02 -5.62 -0.36
C LYS A 122 34.58 -5.99 -0.71
N CYS A 123 34.41 -6.88 -1.68
CA CYS A 123 33.11 -7.41 -2.08
C CYS A 123 32.38 -8.07 -0.91
N SER A 124 33.07 -8.78 0.00
CA SER A 124 32.42 -9.39 1.19
C SER A 124 31.86 -8.35 2.15
N ILE A 125 32.53 -7.21 2.34
CA ILE A 125 32.01 -6.16 3.23
C ILE A 125 30.72 -5.56 2.67
N ILE A 126 30.67 -5.31 1.36
CA ILE A 126 29.47 -4.79 0.69
C ILE A 126 28.29 -5.77 0.81
N GLY A 127 28.54 -7.07 0.61
CA GLY A 127 27.55 -8.11 0.81
C GLY A 127 27.03 -8.13 2.26
N ILE A 128 27.93 -8.11 3.24
CA ILE A 128 27.56 -8.08 4.67
C ILE A 128 26.75 -6.82 5.02
N MET A 129 27.19 -5.64 4.58
CA MET A 129 26.46 -4.39 4.83
C MET A 129 25.06 -4.43 4.22
N SER A 130 24.90 -5.01 3.02
CA SER A 130 23.60 -5.16 2.39
C SER A 130 22.69 -6.11 3.17
N ALA A 131 23.22 -7.22 3.68
CA ALA A 131 22.47 -8.12 4.56
C ALA A 131 22.03 -7.43 5.87
N ILE A 132 22.93 -6.62 6.48
CA ILE A 132 22.60 -5.82 7.66
C ILE A 132 21.49 -4.81 7.35
N GLN A 133 21.53 -4.15 6.20
CA GLN A 133 20.47 -3.22 5.80
C GLN A 133 19.12 -3.91 5.59
N ILE A 134 19.09 -5.10 4.96
CA ILE A 134 17.85 -5.88 4.85
C ILE A 134 17.30 -6.22 6.24
N ALA A 135 18.16 -6.69 7.15
CA ALA A 135 17.75 -6.99 8.51
C ALA A 135 17.26 -5.75 9.27
N ALA A 136 17.89 -4.60 9.07
CA ALA A 136 17.47 -3.33 9.67
C ALA A 136 16.09 -2.90 9.15
N VAL A 137 15.86 -2.93 7.83
CA VAL A 137 14.55 -2.62 7.24
C VAL A 137 13.49 -3.59 7.76
N MET A 138 13.76 -4.90 7.77
CA MET A 138 12.83 -5.91 8.33
C MET A 138 12.50 -5.63 9.80
N THR A 139 13.50 -5.26 10.60
CA THR A 139 13.33 -4.91 12.00
C THR A 139 12.44 -3.67 12.15
N VAL A 140 12.67 -2.63 11.35
CA VAL A 140 11.84 -1.42 11.35
C VAL A 140 10.39 -1.75 10.96
N LEU A 141 10.17 -2.51 9.88
CA LEU A 141 8.83 -2.92 9.45
C LEU A 141 8.11 -3.75 10.52
N THR A 142 8.83 -4.64 11.18
CA THR A 142 8.28 -5.49 12.25
C THR A 142 7.92 -4.67 13.49
N LEU A 143 8.83 -3.81 13.96
CA LEU A 143 8.63 -3.02 15.18
C LEU A 143 7.62 -1.90 15.03
N SER A 144 7.55 -1.32 13.83
CA SER A 144 6.68 -0.18 13.58
C SER A 144 5.21 -0.58 13.47
N SER A 145 4.91 -1.86 13.16
CA SER A 145 3.55 -2.34 12.86
C SER A 145 2.81 -1.46 11.85
N ILE A 146 3.55 -0.66 11.07
CA ILE A 146 3.01 0.23 10.04
C ILE A 146 2.25 -0.65 9.05
N ASP A 147 1.07 -0.17 8.62
CA ASP A 147 0.22 -0.71 7.56
C ASP A 147 0.89 -1.85 6.82
N LEU A 148 0.41 -3.08 7.07
CA LEU A 148 0.90 -4.32 6.47
C LEU A 148 0.68 -4.26 4.95
N VAL A 149 1.59 -3.60 4.26
CA VAL A 149 1.51 -3.34 2.81
C VAL A 149 2.84 -3.70 2.18
N ASP A 150 2.80 -4.70 1.30
CA ASP A 150 3.94 -5.30 0.61
C ASP A 150 4.85 -4.29 -0.09
N ARG A 151 4.29 -3.16 -0.56
CA ARG A 151 5.05 -2.10 -1.25
C ARG A 151 6.21 -1.54 -0.42
N TYR A 152 6.21 -1.71 0.91
CA TYR A 152 7.31 -1.30 1.76
C TYR A 152 8.52 -2.23 1.67
N LEU A 153 8.33 -3.48 1.28
CA LEU A 153 9.41 -4.45 1.04
C LEU A 153 10.30 -4.06 -0.14
N TYR A 154 9.79 -3.27 -1.10
CA TYR A 154 10.59 -2.75 -2.21
C TYR A 154 11.78 -1.90 -1.75
N ALA A 155 11.79 -1.45 -0.49
CA ALA A 155 12.96 -0.83 0.11
C ALA A 155 14.20 -1.73 0.19
N MET A 156 13.98 -3.04 0.21
CA MET A 156 15.05 -4.03 0.27
C MET A 156 15.62 -4.37 -1.10
N LEU A 157 14.94 -4.02 -2.19
CA LEU A 157 15.27 -4.47 -3.55
C LEU A 157 16.69 -4.09 -4.01
N PRO A 158 17.20 -2.87 -3.73
CA PRO A 158 18.59 -2.54 -4.04
C PRO A 158 19.59 -3.42 -3.28
N TYR A 159 19.30 -3.76 -2.03
CA TYR A 159 20.17 -4.60 -1.19
C TYR A 159 20.16 -6.06 -1.64
N PHE A 160 19.01 -6.59 -2.03
CA PHE A 160 18.93 -7.89 -2.69
C PHE A 160 19.72 -7.91 -3.99
N SER A 161 19.62 -6.87 -4.81
CA SER A 161 20.37 -6.74 -6.05
C SER A 161 21.88 -6.77 -5.82
N ILE A 162 22.36 -6.08 -4.77
CA ILE A 162 23.77 -6.12 -4.35
C ILE A 162 24.17 -7.50 -3.89
N LEU A 163 23.35 -8.19 -3.09
CA LEU A 163 23.61 -9.56 -2.63
C LEU A 163 23.67 -10.56 -3.78
N ILE A 164 22.80 -10.42 -4.78
CA ILE A 164 22.81 -11.23 -6.00
C ILE A 164 24.10 -10.99 -6.79
N ALA A 165 24.46 -9.73 -7.03
CA ALA A 165 25.69 -9.36 -7.72
C ALA A 165 26.94 -9.85 -6.96
N TRP A 166 26.93 -9.73 -5.64
CA TRP A 166 27.97 -10.26 -4.76
C TRP A 166 28.09 -11.78 -4.89
N SER A 167 26.97 -12.50 -4.85
CA SER A 167 26.94 -13.96 -4.96
C SER A 167 27.47 -14.42 -6.32
N LEU A 168 27.07 -13.77 -7.41
CA LEU A 168 27.61 -14.02 -8.75
C LEU A 168 29.11 -13.76 -8.83
N SER A 169 29.60 -12.69 -8.20
CA SER A 169 31.03 -12.37 -8.15
C SER A 169 31.85 -13.41 -7.38
N ARG A 170 31.23 -14.11 -6.42
CA ARG A 170 31.87 -15.17 -5.63
C ARG A 170 31.89 -16.49 -6.37
N ILE A 171 30.84 -16.80 -7.12
CA ILE A 171 30.76 -18.01 -7.95
C ILE A 171 31.75 -17.93 -9.12
N ASP A 172 31.91 -16.74 -9.71
CA ASP A 172 32.88 -16.45 -10.77
C ASP A 172 32.76 -17.41 -11.98
N LYS A 173 31.50 -17.72 -12.37
CA LYS A 173 31.17 -18.53 -13.53
C LYS A 173 30.32 -17.72 -14.49
N GLN A 174 30.89 -17.34 -15.64
CA GLN A 174 30.20 -16.56 -16.66
C GLN A 174 28.87 -17.20 -17.10
N ALA A 175 28.83 -18.53 -17.22
CA ALA A 175 27.60 -19.25 -17.55
C ALA A 175 26.48 -19.01 -16.52
N VAL A 176 26.80 -19.02 -15.23
CA VAL A 176 25.83 -18.74 -14.15
C VAL A 176 25.34 -17.29 -14.23
N THR A 177 26.26 -16.34 -14.46
CA THR A 177 25.89 -14.93 -14.66
C THR A 177 24.96 -14.75 -15.86
N CYS A 178 25.28 -15.35 -17.01
CA CYS A 178 24.43 -15.27 -18.20
C CYS A 178 23.04 -15.88 -17.97
N ILE A 179 22.95 -17.02 -17.28
CA ILE A 179 21.67 -17.65 -16.94
C ILE A 179 20.84 -16.74 -16.04
N VAL A 180 21.44 -16.21 -14.96
CA VAL A 180 20.73 -15.31 -14.03
C VAL A 180 20.26 -14.03 -14.71
N LEU A 181 21.10 -13.41 -15.55
CA LEU A 181 20.71 -12.24 -16.34
C LEU A 181 19.59 -12.56 -17.33
N GLY A 182 19.65 -13.72 -17.99
CA GLY A 182 18.59 -14.17 -18.91
C GLY A 182 17.26 -14.36 -18.20
N ILE A 183 17.27 -14.92 -16.99
CA ILE A 183 16.07 -15.08 -16.14
C ILE A 183 15.49 -13.71 -15.77
N PHE A 184 16.30 -12.77 -15.26
CA PHE A 184 15.81 -11.44 -14.91
C PHE A 184 15.29 -10.68 -16.12
N PHE A 185 15.95 -10.82 -17.28
CA PHE A 185 15.47 -10.24 -18.53
C PHE A 185 14.13 -10.83 -18.95
N ALA A 186 13.96 -12.15 -18.87
CA ALA A 186 12.69 -12.82 -19.15
C ALA A 186 11.58 -12.36 -18.20
N GLN A 187 11.86 -12.28 -16.89
CA GLN A 187 10.92 -11.75 -15.90
C GLN A 187 10.52 -10.31 -16.23
N TYR A 188 11.50 -9.44 -16.51
CA TYR A 188 11.25 -8.05 -16.90
C TYR A 188 10.40 -7.95 -18.17
N ALA A 189 10.69 -8.77 -19.18
CA ALA A 189 9.94 -8.82 -20.42
C ALA A 189 8.49 -9.29 -20.18
N MET A 190 8.28 -10.35 -19.40
CA MET A 190 6.94 -10.84 -19.06
C MET A 190 6.12 -9.81 -18.29
N VAL A 191 6.72 -9.17 -17.27
CA VAL A 191 6.11 -8.09 -16.50
C VAL A 191 5.74 -6.91 -17.40
N SER A 192 6.64 -6.52 -18.31
CA SER A 192 6.42 -5.41 -19.25
C SER A 192 5.34 -5.75 -20.28
N LEU A 193 5.34 -6.95 -20.84
CA LEU A 193 4.30 -7.41 -21.77
C LEU A 193 2.93 -7.45 -21.08
N SER A 194 2.91 -7.89 -19.83
CA SER A 194 1.67 -7.96 -19.03
C SER A 194 1.14 -6.56 -18.70
N SER A 195 2.00 -5.63 -18.26
CA SER A 195 1.60 -4.24 -17.99
C SER A 195 1.17 -3.50 -19.27
N LEU A 196 1.71 -3.89 -20.42
CA LEU A 196 1.27 -3.36 -21.72
C LEU A 196 -0.02 -4.03 -22.23
N GLY A 197 -0.49 -5.09 -21.59
CA GLY A 197 -1.70 -5.83 -21.97
C GLY A 197 -1.52 -6.84 -23.09
N TYR A 198 -0.28 -7.18 -23.45
CA TYR A 198 0.03 -8.23 -24.43
C TYR A 198 0.02 -9.64 -23.83
N ALA A 199 0.17 -9.75 -22.50
CA ALA A 199 0.05 -11.01 -21.77
C ALA A 199 -0.97 -10.84 -20.63
N ARG A 200 -1.71 -11.92 -20.33
CA ARG A 200 -2.52 -12.01 -19.11
C ARG A 200 -1.69 -12.73 -18.06
N LEU A 201 -1.41 -12.06 -16.93
CA LEU A 201 -0.93 -12.75 -15.74
C LEU A 201 -2.11 -13.57 -15.22
N ARG A 202 -1.92 -14.88 -15.09
CA ARG A 202 -2.92 -15.77 -14.49
C ARG A 202 -2.98 -15.63 -12.97
N ASP A 203 -1.91 -15.12 -12.36
CA ASP A 203 -1.81 -15.06 -10.91
C ASP A 203 -2.48 -13.79 -10.34
N PRO A 204 -3.43 -13.94 -9.40
CA PRO A 204 -4.00 -12.83 -8.65
C PRO A 204 -2.95 -12.14 -7.75
N GLU A 205 -1.79 -12.75 -7.52
CA GLU A 205 -0.70 -12.19 -6.70
C GLU A 205 -0.08 -10.90 -7.30
N TYR A 206 -0.29 -10.64 -8.59
CA TYR A 206 0.20 -9.43 -9.27
C TYR A 206 -0.85 -8.31 -9.36
N LEU A 207 -1.66 -8.14 -8.31
CA LEU A 207 -2.67 -7.07 -8.18
C LEU A 207 -2.12 -5.67 -8.55
N TRP A 208 -0.86 -5.40 -8.23
CA TRP A 208 -0.16 -4.15 -8.52
C TRP A 208 0.20 -3.94 -10.00
N LEU A 209 0.20 -5.02 -10.79
CA LEU A 209 0.75 -5.09 -12.13
C LEU A 209 -0.38 -5.05 -13.16
N ARG A 210 -0.91 -3.84 -13.36
CA ARG A 210 -2.08 -3.67 -14.21
C ARG A 210 -1.71 -3.33 -15.65
N GLN A 211 -2.59 -3.77 -16.54
CA GLN A 211 -2.59 -3.28 -17.91
C GLN A 211 -2.81 -1.78 -17.90
N VAL A 212 -2.00 -1.05 -18.66
CA VAL A 212 -2.23 0.37 -18.92
C VAL A 212 -3.62 0.51 -19.52
N ASP A 213 -4.50 1.30 -18.88
CA ASP A 213 -5.80 1.66 -19.45
C ASP A 213 -5.56 2.57 -20.67
N ARG A 214 -5.34 1.93 -21.82
CA ARG A 214 -5.09 2.61 -23.11
C ARG A 214 -6.33 3.33 -23.62
N LYS A 215 -7.52 2.86 -23.25
CA LYS A 215 -8.80 3.40 -23.73
C LYS A 215 -9.31 4.55 -22.85
N GLY A 216 -8.73 4.72 -21.66
CA GLY A 216 -9.10 5.79 -20.73
C GLY A 216 -10.48 5.59 -20.12
N HIS A 217 -11.02 4.38 -20.16
CA HIS A 217 -12.35 4.06 -19.66
C HIS A 217 -12.44 4.30 -18.15
N GLU A 218 -11.44 3.88 -17.39
CA GLU A 218 -11.41 4.05 -15.94
C GLU A 218 -11.26 5.52 -15.55
N ARG A 219 -10.45 6.27 -16.31
CA ARG A 219 -10.35 7.72 -16.12
C ARG A 219 -11.67 8.41 -16.42
N ALA A 220 -12.40 7.98 -17.44
CA ALA A 220 -13.72 8.51 -17.75
C ALA A 220 -14.73 8.21 -16.62
N LEU A 221 -14.69 7.00 -16.05
CA LEU A 221 -15.50 6.62 -14.90
C LEU A 221 -15.17 7.47 -13.67
N ILE A 222 -13.88 7.63 -13.32
CA ILE A 222 -13.44 8.49 -12.20
C ILE A 222 -13.93 9.92 -12.39
N ARG A 223 -13.81 10.49 -13.59
CA ARG A 223 -14.30 11.85 -13.88
C ARG A 223 -15.79 11.95 -13.67
N ARG A 224 -16.55 10.97 -14.13
CA ARG A 224 -17.99 10.94 -13.93
C ARG A 224 -18.38 10.83 -12.46
N ILE A 225 -17.64 10.03 -11.69
CA ILE A 225 -17.79 9.97 -10.23
C ILE A 225 -17.54 11.35 -9.63
N ILE A 226 -16.46 12.04 -10.01
CA ILE A 226 -16.15 13.39 -9.52
C ILE A 226 -17.29 14.35 -9.87
N GLU A 227 -17.74 14.37 -11.13
CA GLU A 227 -18.81 15.26 -11.60
C GLU A 227 -20.12 15.07 -10.82
N VAL A 228 -20.45 13.85 -10.41
CA VAL A 228 -21.68 13.58 -9.65
C VAL A 228 -21.49 13.84 -8.16
N THR A 229 -20.37 13.40 -7.60
CA THR A 229 -20.13 13.43 -6.15
C THR A 229 -19.61 14.78 -5.65
N CYS A 230 -19.07 15.60 -6.54
CA CYS A 230 -18.43 16.86 -6.17
C CYS A 230 -19.03 18.03 -6.94
N LYS A 231 -19.88 18.79 -6.25
CA LYS A 231 -20.47 20.03 -6.77
C LYS A 231 -19.81 21.21 -6.07
N LYS A 232 -19.43 22.25 -6.83
CA LYS A 232 -18.71 23.44 -6.34
C LYS A 232 -19.37 24.16 -5.16
N GLU A 233 -20.68 23.98 -4.98
CA GLU A 233 -21.45 24.66 -3.95
C GLU A 233 -21.57 23.84 -2.64
N SER A 234 -21.04 22.62 -2.58
CA SER A 234 -21.20 21.74 -1.42
C SER A 234 -19.87 21.16 -0.96
N ASN A 235 -19.56 21.35 0.33
CA ASN A 235 -18.52 20.60 1.05
C ASN A 235 -18.94 19.14 1.22
N SER A 236 -18.91 18.38 0.13
CA SER A 236 -19.39 17.00 0.10
C SER A 236 -18.27 16.03 0.46
N LEU A 237 -18.49 15.24 1.51
CA LEU A 237 -17.67 14.08 1.82
C LEU A 237 -18.20 12.86 1.06
N THR A 238 -17.34 12.23 0.26
CA THR A 238 -17.64 10.99 -0.45
C THR A 238 -16.85 9.85 0.18
N VAL A 239 -17.55 8.83 0.65
CA VAL A 239 -16.95 7.67 1.26
C VAL A 239 -16.94 6.50 0.28
N ILE A 240 -15.75 5.96 0.08
CA ILE A 240 -15.49 4.87 -0.85
C ILE A 240 -15.29 3.62 -0.01
N SER A 241 -16.19 2.64 -0.15
CA SER A 241 -16.08 1.33 0.51
C SER A 241 -15.35 0.29 -0.33
N VAL A 242 -15.06 0.65 -1.58
CA VAL A 242 -14.51 -0.25 -2.59
C VAL A 242 -13.14 0.22 -2.98
N ILE A 243 -12.15 -0.63 -2.78
CA ILE A 243 -10.81 -0.35 -3.28
C ILE A 243 -10.62 -1.12 -4.57
N ARG A 244 -10.64 -0.39 -5.67
CA ARG A 244 -9.91 -0.82 -6.85
C ARG A 244 -8.64 0.00 -6.95
N HIS A 245 -7.59 -0.55 -7.53
CA HIS A 245 -6.34 0.21 -7.72
C HIS A 245 -6.53 1.51 -8.54
N TRP A 246 -7.57 1.59 -9.36
CA TRP A 246 -7.98 2.79 -10.08
C TRP A 246 -9.08 3.59 -9.36
N LEU A 247 -9.94 2.93 -8.56
CA LEU A 247 -10.99 3.56 -7.77
C LEU A 247 -10.61 3.57 -6.29
N ASN A 248 -9.88 4.60 -5.89
CA ASN A 248 -9.50 4.88 -4.50
C ASN A 248 -9.37 6.40 -4.29
N PRO A 249 -9.42 6.89 -3.05
CA PRO A 249 -9.39 8.33 -2.78
C PRO A 249 -8.20 9.06 -3.43
N PRO A 250 -6.94 8.57 -3.34
CA PRO A 250 -5.82 9.23 -4.01
C PRO A 250 -5.99 9.39 -5.53
N SER A 251 -6.54 8.37 -6.20
CA SER A 251 -6.74 8.41 -7.66
C SER A 251 -7.81 9.44 -8.05
N ILE A 252 -8.90 9.51 -7.29
CA ILE A 252 -9.96 10.49 -7.51
C ILE A 252 -9.47 11.91 -7.23
N ILE A 253 -8.77 12.12 -6.10
CA ILE A 253 -8.19 13.42 -5.74
C ILE A 253 -7.19 13.88 -6.80
N TYR A 254 -6.35 12.97 -7.31
CA TYR A 254 -5.39 13.29 -8.36
C TYR A 254 -6.06 13.70 -9.68
N GLU A 255 -7.03 12.91 -10.16
CA GLU A 255 -7.76 13.26 -11.39
C GLU A 255 -8.52 14.59 -11.23
N ARG A 256 -9.10 14.86 -10.06
CA ARG A 256 -9.73 16.15 -9.76
C ARG A 256 -8.74 17.30 -9.80
N TYR A 257 -7.64 17.20 -9.06
CA TYR A 257 -6.61 18.24 -8.99
C TYR A 257 -6.08 18.61 -10.37
N LYS A 258 -5.97 17.64 -11.28
CA LYS A 258 -5.54 17.87 -12.66
C LYS A 258 -6.47 18.79 -13.45
N HIS A 259 -7.77 18.77 -13.17
CA HIS A 259 -8.77 19.59 -13.88
C HIS A 259 -9.06 20.92 -13.17
N ASP A 260 -9.12 20.91 -11.84
CA ASP A 260 -9.38 22.11 -11.04
C ASP A 260 -8.57 22.06 -9.73
N PRO A 261 -7.33 22.58 -9.73
CA PRO A 261 -6.45 22.59 -8.56
C PRO A 261 -7.03 23.33 -7.35
N SER A 262 -7.83 24.38 -7.60
CA SER A 262 -8.49 25.18 -6.55
C SER A 262 -9.58 24.41 -5.83
N SER A 263 -10.22 23.45 -6.50
CA SER A 263 -11.37 22.76 -5.95
C SER A 263 -11.02 21.75 -4.86
N VAL A 264 -9.78 21.28 -4.70
CA VAL A 264 -9.45 20.14 -3.80
C VAL A 264 -9.96 20.32 -2.35
N ALA A 265 -10.11 21.55 -1.87
CA ALA A 265 -10.66 21.84 -0.55
C ALA A 265 -12.19 21.61 -0.41
N GLU A 266 -12.94 21.61 -1.52
CA GLU A 266 -14.42 21.62 -1.52
C GLU A 266 -15.05 20.22 -1.48
N CYS A 267 -14.31 19.15 -1.81
CA CYS A 267 -14.88 17.79 -1.72
C CYS A 267 -13.81 16.83 -1.21
N SER A 268 -14.14 16.13 -0.14
CA SER A 268 -13.27 15.13 0.45
C SER A 268 -13.65 13.73 -0.04
N TYR A 269 -12.65 12.92 -0.29
CA TYR A 269 -12.82 11.51 -0.60
C TYR A 269 -12.12 10.72 0.50
N GLU A 270 -12.88 9.86 1.19
CA GLU A 270 -12.36 9.02 2.25
C GLU A 270 -12.63 7.56 1.96
N LEU A 271 -11.81 6.70 2.53
CA LEU A 271 -12.00 5.27 2.47
C LEU A 271 -12.76 4.82 3.71
N LEU A 272 -13.84 4.05 3.55
CA LEU A 272 -14.65 3.50 4.66
C LEU A 272 -13.84 2.53 5.55
N GLY A 273 -12.64 2.14 5.08
CA GLY A 273 -11.79 1.08 5.58
C GLY A 273 -11.62 0.01 4.50
N LEU A 274 -10.47 -0.65 4.47
CA LEU A 274 -10.22 -1.83 3.62
C LEU A 274 -11.18 -2.97 3.99
N ILE A 275 -12.23 -3.19 3.21
CA ILE A 275 -12.74 -4.55 3.00
C ILE A 275 -11.99 -5.03 1.76
N ASP A 276 -10.71 -5.37 1.91
CA ASP A 276 -9.99 -6.02 0.81
C ASP A 276 -10.45 -7.48 0.76
N GLU A 277 -10.95 -7.93 -0.40
CA GLU A 277 -11.42 -9.31 -0.59
C GLU A 277 -10.31 -10.34 -0.29
N HIS A 278 -9.03 -9.93 -0.37
CA HIS A 278 -7.89 -10.76 -0.01
C HIS A 278 -7.43 -10.64 1.46
N GLU A 279 -7.77 -9.55 2.16
CA GLU A 279 -7.58 -9.46 3.62
C GLU A 279 -8.64 -10.25 4.41
N LEU A 280 -9.69 -10.76 3.74
CA LEU A 280 -10.69 -11.67 4.33
C LEU A 280 -10.08 -12.94 4.95
N GLY A 281 -8.84 -13.32 4.58
CA GLY A 281 -8.12 -14.44 5.21
C GLY A 281 -7.45 -14.12 6.55
N VAL A 282 -7.21 -12.83 6.85
CA VAL A 282 -6.69 -12.32 8.13
C VAL A 282 -7.68 -11.34 8.74
N TYR A 283 -8.98 -11.58 8.52
CA TYR A 283 -10.04 -10.86 9.17
C TYR A 283 -10.17 -11.37 10.60
N ASP A 284 -9.73 -10.58 11.58
CA ASP A 284 -10.08 -10.76 12.99
C ASP A 284 -11.37 -9.96 13.25
N PRO A 285 -12.58 -10.57 13.13
CA PRO A 285 -13.86 -9.88 13.30
C PRO A 285 -14.02 -9.23 14.69
N GLY A 286 -13.15 -9.56 15.65
CA GLY A 286 -13.18 -8.98 17.00
C GLY A 286 -12.39 -7.68 17.17
N LYS A 287 -11.52 -7.30 16.23
CA LYS A 287 -10.62 -6.13 16.38
C LYS A 287 -10.87 -4.98 15.41
N TRP A 288 -11.54 -5.27 14.30
CA TRP A 288 -11.85 -4.25 13.32
C TRP A 288 -13.30 -3.82 13.53
N ASP A 289 -13.49 -2.74 14.29
CA ASP A 289 -14.80 -2.15 14.49
C ASP A 289 -15.22 -1.38 13.23
N ALA A 290 -15.45 -2.13 12.15
CA ALA A 290 -16.02 -1.61 10.91
C ALA A 290 -17.34 -0.88 11.22
N ARG A 291 -18.08 -1.29 12.27
CA ARG A 291 -19.26 -0.55 12.74
C ARG A 291 -18.89 0.81 13.31
N GLU A 292 -17.83 0.94 14.11
CA GLU A 292 -17.36 2.24 14.61
C GLU A 292 -16.90 3.14 13.46
N LYS A 293 -16.12 2.64 12.50
CA LYS A 293 -15.70 3.46 11.33
C LYS A 293 -16.86 3.84 10.42
N ILE A 294 -17.76 2.90 10.14
CA ILE A 294 -18.97 3.16 9.35
C ILE A 294 -19.86 4.15 10.08
N SER A 295 -20.09 3.96 11.38
CA SER A 295 -20.90 4.89 12.17
C SER A 295 -20.22 6.24 12.34
N ALA A 296 -18.89 6.31 12.46
CA ALA A 296 -18.14 7.57 12.45
C ALA A 296 -18.23 8.28 11.08
N SER A 297 -18.19 7.52 9.98
CA SER A 297 -18.33 8.04 8.61
C SER A 297 -19.78 8.47 8.30
N LEU A 298 -20.76 7.80 8.90
CA LEU A 298 -22.16 8.23 8.84
C LEU A 298 -22.37 9.49 9.69
N ARG A 299 -21.71 9.58 10.87
CA ARG A 299 -21.71 10.78 11.71
C ARG A 299 -20.96 11.96 11.09
N SER A 300 -20.04 11.72 10.15
CA SER A 300 -19.28 12.79 9.48
C SER A 300 -20.06 13.46 8.34
N ASN A 301 -21.38 13.22 8.23
CA ASN A 301 -22.24 13.77 7.18
C ASN A 301 -21.74 13.46 5.77
N ALA A 302 -21.21 12.25 5.56
CA ALA A 302 -20.87 11.76 4.24
C ALA A 302 -22.08 11.88 3.31
N THR A 303 -21.94 12.63 2.22
CA THR A 303 -22.99 12.95 1.24
C THR A 303 -23.17 11.82 0.22
N TYR A 304 -22.09 11.12 -0.10
CA TYR A 304 -22.09 10.03 -1.07
C TYR A 304 -21.35 8.81 -0.53
N PHE A 305 -21.85 7.62 -0.86
CA PHE A 305 -21.22 6.33 -0.59
C PHE A 305 -21.05 5.56 -1.89
N ILE A 306 -19.83 5.09 -2.18
CA ILE A 306 -19.51 4.28 -3.35
C ILE A 306 -19.20 2.85 -2.87
N THR A 307 -19.97 1.86 -3.32
CA THR A 307 -19.85 0.45 -2.89
C THR A 307 -20.07 -0.56 -4.02
N MET A 308 -19.60 -1.81 -3.88
CA MET A 308 -19.65 -2.81 -4.96
C MET A 308 -21.00 -3.54 -4.97
N ARG A 309 -21.54 -3.88 -3.80
CA ARG A 309 -22.90 -4.40 -3.64
C ARG A 309 -23.49 -4.00 -2.30
N TRP A 310 -24.82 -3.87 -2.27
CA TRP A 310 -25.57 -3.69 -1.02
C TRP A 310 -25.41 -4.89 -0.08
N ASP A 311 -25.30 -6.09 -0.65
CA ASP A 311 -25.14 -7.34 0.09
C ASP A 311 -23.75 -7.46 0.76
N ASP A 312 -22.76 -6.71 0.27
CA ASP A 312 -21.38 -6.71 0.79
C ASP A 312 -21.18 -5.67 1.92
N LEU A 313 -22.20 -4.86 2.21
CA LEU A 313 -22.20 -4.00 3.40
C LEU A 313 -22.32 -4.89 4.64
N PRO A 314 -21.58 -4.63 5.73
CA PRO A 314 -21.64 -5.46 6.93
C PRO A 314 -23.08 -5.55 7.46
N LEU A 315 -23.54 -6.76 7.78
CA LEU A 315 -24.84 -7.12 8.38
C LEU A 315 -25.52 -6.06 9.28
N PRO A 316 -24.83 -5.36 10.21
CA PRO A 316 -25.40 -4.22 10.94
C PRO A 316 -26.03 -3.11 10.08
N LEU A 317 -25.57 -2.84 8.87
CA LEU A 317 -26.18 -1.87 7.95
C LEU A 317 -27.43 -2.44 7.27
N GLN A 318 -27.48 -3.75 7.05
CA GLN A 318 -28.63 -4.44 6.49
C GLN A 318 -29.74 -4.63 7.54
N GLU A 319 -29.40 -5.10 8.74
CA GLU A 319 -30.34 -5.34 9.84
C GLU A 319 -30.79 -4.04 10.54
N ASN A 320 -29.89 -3.06 10.74
CA ASN A 320 -30.30 -1.76 11.28
C ASN A 320 -30.90 -0.83 10.22
N SER A 321 -31.13 -1.25 8.98
CA SER A 321 -31.91 -0.43 8.03
C SER A 321 -33.33 -0.14 8.55
N LEU A 322 -33.85 -1.00 9.45
CA LEU A 322 -35.09 -0.79 10.20
C LEU A 322 -34.95 0.21 11.37
N SER A 323 -33.75 0.60 11.79
CA SER A 323 -33.51 1.62 12.84
C SER A 323 -32.67 2.84 12.36
N LEU A 324 -32.02 2.76 11.19
CA LEU A 324 -31.37 3.85 10.45
C LEU A 324 -32.40 4.65 9.64
N SER A 325 -33.63 4.15 9.54
CA SER A 325 -34.78 4.85 8.96
C SER A 325 -35.07 6.18 9.64
N SER A 326 -34.53 6.44 10.83
CA SER A 326 -34.64 7.73 11.52
C SER A 326 -33.46 8.69 11.29
N TRP A 327 -32.38 8.31 10.59
CA TRP A 327 -31.18 9.17 10.51
C TRP A 327 -30.60 9.38 9.10
N THR A 328 -30.77 8.48 8.13
CA THR A 328 -30.29 8.72 6.76
C THR A 328 -30.95 7.81 5.73
N LEU A 329 -31.89 8.33 4.92
CA LEU A 329 -32.34 7.59 3.74
C LEU A 329 -31.22 7.62 2.68
N MET A 330 -30.67 6.45 2.36
CA MET A 330 -29.84 6.27 1.17
C MET A 330 -30.77 6.18 -0.04
N HIS A 331 -30.83 7.27 -0.81
CA HIS A 331 -31.54 7.23 -2.08
C HIS A 331 -30.61 6.73 -3.17
N HIS A 332 -31.09 5.71 -3.89
CA HIS A 332 -30.54 5.35 -5.18
C HIS A 332 -30.68 6.54 -6.13
N ASP A 333 -29.58 7.07 -6.66
CA ASP A 333 -29.63 8.15 -7.66
C ASP A 333 -29.62 7.54 -9.07
N PRO A 334 -30.74 7.56 -9.81
CA PRO A 334 -30.84 6.92 -11.13
C PRO A 334 -29.90 7.53 -12.19
N ARG A 335 -29.31 8.72 -11.94
CA ARG A 335 -28.26 9.26 -12.81
C ARG A 335 -26.99 8.42 -12.79
N LEU A 336 -26.84 7.58 -11.76
CA LEU A 336 -25.69 6.75 -11.48
C LEU A 336 -25.82 5.34 -12.09
N ASP A 337 -27.03 4.90 -12.47
CA ASP A 337 -27.28 3.63 -13.19
C ASP A 337 -26.56 3.53 -14.53
N HIS A 338 -26.28 4.68 -15.14
CA HIS A 338 -25.64 4.77 -16.45
C HIS A 338 -24.12 4.86 -16.36
N ILE A 339 -23.53 4.87 -15.17
CA ILE A 339 -22.09 4.67 -15.01
C ILE A 339 -21.86 3.18 -15.19
N GLY A 340 -21.91 2.72 -16.45
CA GLY A 340 -21.69 1.34 -16.82
C GLY A 340 -20.28 0.93 -16.44
N PHE A 341 -20.12 0.37 -15.25
CA PHE A 341 -18.98 -0.46 -14.94
C PHE A 341 -19.23 -1.77 -15.69
N ASP A 342 -18.44 -2.02 -16.74
CA ASP A 342 -18.55 -3.27 -17.53
C ASP A 342 -18.43 -4.52 -16.61
N ASP A 343 -17.83 -4.36 -15.42
CA ASP A 343 -17.97 -5.25 -14.27
C ASP A 343 -19.14 -4.78 -13.38
N ALA A 344 -20.28 -5.47 -13.48
CA ALA A 344 -21.64 -5.07 -13.06
C ALA A 344 -21.91 -4.79 -11.55
N ASN A 345 -20.94 -4.38 -10.75
CA ASN A 345 -21.09 -4.28 -9.29
C ASN A 345 -20.44 -3.00 -8.74
N VAL A 346 -20.82 -1.79 -9.15
CA VAL A 346 -20.52 -0.58 -8.35
C VAL A 346 -21.74 0.32 -8.33
N SER A 347 -22.23 0.60 -7.14
CA SER A 347 -23.37 1.47 -6.87
C SER A 347 -22.92 2.71 -6.09
N ILE A 348 -23.56 3.83 -6.38
CA ILE A 348 -23.33 5.09 -5.66
C ILE A 348 -24.63 5.50 -5.01
N PHE A 349 -24.59 5.71 -3.71
CA PHE A 349 -25.71 6.12 -2.89
C PHE A 349 -25.53 7.56 -2.47
N LYS A 350 -26.60 8.35 -2.53
CA LYS A 350 -26.62 9.69 -1.94
C LYS A 350 -27.36 9.63 -0.62
N THR A 351 -26.73 10.12 0.44
CA THR A 351 -27.41 10.30 1.72
C THR A 351 -28.25 11.56 1.68
N ARG A 352 -29.48 11.46 2.14
CA ARG A 352 -30.28 12.62 2.53
C ARG A 352 -30.39 12.60 4.04
N ILE A 353 -29.77 13.58 4.68
CA ILE A 353 -30.08 13.91 6.06
C ILE A 353 -31.38 14.70 5.97
N GLU A 354 -32.50 14.06 6.30
CA GLU A 354 -33.73 14.80 6.55
C GLU A 354 -33.53 15.54 7.87
N ASP A 355 -33.82 16.84 7.87
CA ASP A 355 -33.67 17.68 9.06
C ASP A 355 -34.56 17.11 10.17
N PRO A 356 -34.01 16.65 11.31
CA PRO A 356 -34.82 16.03 12.37
C PRO A 356 -35.87 16.99 12.95
N ALA A 357 -35.76 18.28 12.66
CA ALA A 357 -36.75 19.29 13.02
C ALA A 357 -38.14 19.07 12.40
N ASP A 358 -38.23 18.39 11.25
CA ASP A 358 -39.51 18.23 10.54
C ASP A 358 -40.24 16.91 10.82
N ASN A 359 -39.59 15.90 11.41
CA ASN A 359 -40.22 14.59 11.68
C ASN A 359 -39.57 13.87 12.88
N MET A 360 -39.99 14.19 14.12
CA MET A 360 -40.13 13.28 15.28
C MET A 360 -39.90 14.01 16.62
N MET A 361 -40.97 14.29 17.37
CA MET A 361 -40.88 14.31 18.83
C MET A 361 -40.79 12.86 19.31
N ILE A 362 -39.60 12.39 19.68
CA ILE A 362 -39.45 11.20 20.54
C ILE A 362 -39.04 11.70 21.93
N PRO A 363 -39.74 11.34 23.01
CA PRO A 363 -39.35 11.71 24.37
C PRO A 363 -38.02 11.04 24.75
N GLU A 364 -37.08 11.80 25.30
CA GLU A 364 -35.73 11.38 25.71
C GLU A 364 -35.67 10.28 26.81
N GLY A 365 -36.81 9.69 27.21
CA GLY A 365 -36.92 8.82 28.38
C GLY A 365 -36.97 7.30 28.12
N GLU A 366 -37.38 6.83 26.94
CA GLU A 366 -37.65 5.38 26.72
C GLU A 366 -36.57 4.65 25.91
N PHE A 367 -35.54 5.34 25.42
CA PHE A 367 -34.60 4.78 24.45
C PHE A 367 -33.66 3.70 25.00
N PHE A 368 -33.43 3.67 26.33
CA PHE A 368 -32.46 2.74 26.95
C PHE A 368 -33.07 1.44 27.49
N ASP A 369 -34.37 1.37 27.77
CA ASP A 369 -34.98 0.18 28.39
C ASP A 369 -35.47 -0.88 27.39
N THR A 370 -35.84 -0.46 26.17
CA THR A 370 -36.26 -1.40 25.11
C THR A 370 -35.09 -2.24 24.57
N TYR A 371 -33.86 -1.73 24.63
CA TYR A 371 -32.66 -2.46 24.21
C TYR A 371 -32.19 -3.53 25.21
N ARG A 372 -32.62 -3.45 26.49
CA ARG A 372 -32.22 -4.42 27.52
C ARG A 372 -33.10 -5.67 27.54
N THR A 373 -34.33 -5.59 27.03
CA THR A 373 -35.32 -6.66 27.10
C THR A 373 -35.34 -7.56 25.87
N SER A 374 -34.96 -7.07 24.69
CA SER A 374 -34.93 -7.86 23.44
C SER A 374 -33.77 -8.86 23.35
N TRP A 375 -32.66 -8.65 24.09
CA TRP A 375 -31.51 -9.56 24.10
C TRP A 375 -31.61 -10.73 25.09
N ARG A 376 -32.67 -10.81 25.90
CA ARG A 376 -32.89 -11.95 26.82
C ARG A 376 -33.68 -13.12 26.21
N THR A 377 -34.20 -12.99 24.99
CA THR A 377 -35.14 -13.98 24.43
C THR A 377 -34.68 -14.59 23.10
N VAL A 378 -33.35 -14.68 22.87
CA VAL A 378 -32.80 -15.50 21.79
C VAL A 378 -31.71 -16.42 22.36
N THR A 379 -32.15 -17.39 23.15
CA THR A 379 -31.39 -18.61 23.44
C THR A 379 -32.36 -19.77 23.52
N LYS A 380 -32.01 -20.86 22.82
CA LYS A 380 -32.77 -22.10 22.58
C LYS A 380 -33.84 -22.03 21.49
N HIS A 381 -33.44 -22.39 20.26
CA HIS A 381 -33.98 -23.62 19.69
C HIS A 381 -32.86 -24.46 19.08
N THR A 382 -32.75 -25.65 19.67
CA THR A 382 -31.85 -26.75 19.38
C THR A 382 -32.28 -27.46 18.10
N TYR A 383 -31.29 -27.94 17.36
CA TYR A 383 -31.44 -29.05 16.40
C TYR A 383 -32.23 -30.22 17.01
N GLN A 384 -33.22 -30.70 16.26
CA GLN A 384 -33.56 -32.12 16.13
C GLN A 384 -33.86 -32.40 14.67
#